data_AF-A0A3D5KHE0-F1
#
_entry.id   AF-A0A3D5KHE0-F1
#
_cell.length_a   1.000
_cell.length_b   1.000
_cell.length_c   1.000
_cell.angle_alpha   90.00
_cell.angle_beta   90.00
_cell.angle_gamma   90.00
#
_symmetry.space_group_name_H-M   'P 1'
#
loop_
_entity.id
_entity.type
_entity.pdbx_description
1 polymer ?
#
loop_
_entity_poly.entity_id
_entity_poly.type
_entity_poly.pdbx_seq_one_letter_code
_entity_poly.pdbx_strand_id
1 'polypeptide(L)'
;MDGSKAGIKEKEEVTVKDLLYGLLFVSGNDCANALAEHMAGSVENFSKMMNKRAKELGLANTHFVNPSGRYQHKQRSTVKDLALIMRELVKRPEYLQMAADNRVYYICPKNNARIRYPIPNENKMVRKGSQF
;
A
#
# COMPACT_ATOMS: atom_id res chain seq x y z
N MET A 1 15.61 1.23 -5.55
CA MET A 1 14.83 1.00 -4.31
C MET A 1 15.04 -0.42 -3.83
N ASP A 2 15.18 -0.62 -2.52
CA ASP A 2 15.30 -1.96 -1.90
C ASP A 2 13.99 -2.37 -1.20
N GLY A 3 13.78 -3.68 -1.02
CA GLY A 3 12.55 -4.27 -0.45
C GLY A 3 11.56 -4.78 -1.50
N SER A 4 10.38 -5.21 -1.06
CA SER A 4 9.30 -5.74 -1.91
C SER A 4 8.79 -4.72 -2.93
N LYS A 5 8.42 -5.20 -4.12
CA LYS A 5 8.04 -4.36 -5.27
C LYS A 5 6.96 -5.05 -6.10
N ALA A 6 6.06 -4.27 -6.69
CA ALA A 6 5.19 -4.74 -7.76
C ALA A 6 5.91 -4.83 -9.12
N GLY A 7 7.05 -4.13 -9.26
CA GLY A 7 7.90 -4.17 -10.45
C GLY A 7 7.55 -3.12 -11.49
N ILE A 8 6.72 -2.12 -11.14
CA ILE A 8 6.42 -0.99 -12.02
C ILE A 8 7.68 -0.19 -12.33
N LYS A 9 7.78 0.31 -13.55
CA LYS A 9 8.96 1.02 -14.05
C LYS A 9 8.69 2.50 -14.21
N GLU A 10 9.77 3.27 -14.15
CA GLU A 10 9.71 4.69 -14.49
C GLU A 10 9.08 4.89 -15.87
N LYS A 11 8.29 5.97 -15.98
CA LYS A 11 7.52 6.35 -17.18
C LYS A 11 6.35 5.44 -17.51
N GLU A 12 6.06 4.37 -16.77
CA GLU A 12 4.81 3.60 -16.97
C GLU A 12 3.60 4.35 -16.42
N GLU A 13 2.51 4.38 -17.19
CA GLU A 13 1.25 4.99 -16.77
C GLU A 13 0.30 3.93 -16.22
N VAL A 14 0.13 3.91 -14.90
CA VAL A 14 -0.76 2.98 -14.18
C VAL A 14 -1.84 3.72 -13.42
N THR A 15 -2.94 3.04 -13.08
CA THR A 15 -4.03 3.65 -12.32
C THR A 15 -3.76 3.63 -10.81
N VAL A 16 -4.43 4.51 -10.04
CA VAL A 16 -4.42 4.44 -8.57
C VAL A 16 -4.87 3.05 -8.08
N LYS A 17 -5.84 2.44 -8.76
CA LYS A 17 -6.29 1.07 -8.45
C LYS A 17 -5.17 0.06 -8.61
N ASP A 18 -4.40 0.13 -9.70
CA ASP A 18 -3.24 -0.74 -9.92
C ASP A 18 -2.21 -0.62 -8.79
N LEU A 19 -1.89 0.61 -8.41
CA LEU A 19 -0.96 0.88 -7.31
C LEU A 19 -1.49 0.38 -5.97
N LEU A 20 -2.79 0.50 -5.70
CA LEU A 20 -3.40 -0.04 -4.48
C LEU A 20 -3.37 -1.58 -4.46
N TYR A 21 -3.55 -2.26 -5.59
CA TYR A 21 -3.36 -3.71 -5.67
C TYR A 21 -1.90 -4.09 -5.41
N GLY A 22 -0.94 -3.43 -6.08
CA GLY A 22 0.49 -3.66 -5.82
C GLY A 22 0.91 -3.40 -4.37
N LEU A 23 0.35 -2.37 -3.74
CA LEU A 23 0.56 -2.06 -2.33
C LEU A 23 0.00 -3.17 -1.42
N LEU A 24 -1.26 -3.58 -1.62
CA LEU A 24 -1.93 -4.50 -0.70
C LEU A 24 -1.51 -5.97 -0.88
N PHE A 25 -1.20 -6.39 -2.11
CA PHE A 25 -1.02 -7.80 -2.42
C PHE A 25 0.41 -8.28 -2.22
N VAL A 26 1.38 -7.45 -2.61
CA VAL A 26 2.82 -7.81 -2.60
C VAL A 26 3.65 -6.84 -1.76
N SER A 27 2.99 -6.00 -0.94
CA SER A 27 3.63 -4.97 -0.12
C SER A 27 4.58 -4.07 -0.93
N GLY A 28 4.19 -3.71 -2.17
CA GLY A 28 5.06 -3.02 -3.12
C GLY A 28 5.47 -1.62 -2.64
N ASN A 29 6.75 -1.44 -2.32
CA ASN A 29 7.33 -0.16 -1.89
C ASN A 29 7.33 0.88 -3.01
N ASP A 30 7.50 0.42 -4.26
CA ASP A 30 7.36 1.22 -5.47
C ASP A 30 5.95 1.79 -5.60
N CYS A 31 4.93 0.98 -5.37
CA CYS A 31 3.54 1.44 -5.34
C CYS A 31 3.27 2.43 -4.21
N ALA A 32 3.78 2.17 -3.00
CA ALA A 32 3.64 3.07 -1.86
C ALA A 32 4.21 4.47 -2.14
N ASN A 33 5.40 4.52 -2.74
CA ASN A 33 6.06 5.79 -3.08
C ASN A 33 5.37 6.49 -4.25
N ALA A 34 4.96 5.76 -5.30
CA ALA A 34 4.22 6.33 -6.42
C ALA A 34 2.87 6.94 -5.97
N LEU A 35 2.14 6.28 -5.07
CA LEU A 35 0.93 6.83 -4.46
C LEU A 35 1.22 8.10 -3.65
N ALA A 36 2.30 8.10 -2.86
CA ALA A 36 2.70 9.25 -2.06
C ALA A 36 3.07 10.47 -2.93
N GLU A 37 3.84 10.25 -3.99
CA GLU A 37 4.21 11.28 -4.96
C GLU A 37 2.99 11.80 -5.72
N HIS A 38 2.09 10.91 -6.16
CA HIS A 38 0.85 11.31 -6.82
C HIS A 38 -0.05 12.17 -5.93
N MET A 39 -0.17 11.82 -4.64
CA MET A 39 -1.07 12.49 -3.71
C MET A 39 -0.51 13.78 -3.10
N ALA A 40 0.81 13.86 -2.90
CA ALA A 40 1.43 14.92 -2.10
C ALA A 40 2.66 15.57 -2.76
N GLY A 41 3.00 15.16 -3.98
CA GLY A 41 4.19 15.62 -4.72
C GLY A 41 5.51 15.03 -4.22
N SER A 42 5.55 14.45 -3.01
CA SER A 42 6.73 13.77 -2.47
C SER A 42 6.38 12.83 -1.33
N VAL A 43 7.26 11.84 -1.09
CA VAL A 43 7.18 10.95 0.08
C VAL A 43 7.17 11.73 1.39
N GLU A 44 7.96 12.81 1.50
CA GLU A 44 8.02 13.63 2.71
C GLU A 44 6.68 14.32 3.00
N ASN A 45 6.07 14.92 1.98
CA ASN A 45 4.78 15.59 2.12
C ASN A 45 3.66 14.59 2.42
N PHE A 46 3.71 13.41 1.81
CA PHE A 46 2.76 12.36 2.13
C PHE A 46 2.91 11.88 3.58
N SER A 47 4.12 11.72 4.10
CA SER A 47 4.35 11.42 5.52
C SER A 47 3.77 12.50 6.44
N LYS A 48 3.81 13.79 6.06
CA LYS A 48 3.11 14.86 6.79
C LYS A 48 1.59 14.64 6.79
N MET A 49 1.00 14.26 5.64
CA MET A 49 -0.43 13.91 5.55
C MET A 49 -0.79 12.67 6.39
N MET A 50 0.04 11.62 6.36
CA MET A 50 -0.13 10.43 7.19
C MET A 50 -0.15 10.79 8.68
N ASN A 51 0.78 11.64 9.13
CA ASN A 51 0.82 12.10 10.52
C ASN A 51 -0.35 13.03 10.88
N LYS A 52 -0.82 13.86 9.95
CA LYS A 52 -2.05 14.64 10.14
C LYS A 52 -3.24 13.70 10.36
N ARG A 53 -3.39 12.69 9.51
CA ARG A 53 -4.44 11.68 9.63
C ARG A 53 -4.31 10.85 10.92
N ALA A 54 -3.08 10.53 11.33
CA ALA A 54 -2.81 9.85 12.59
C ALA A 54 -3.33 10.65 13.80
N LYS A 55 -3.13 11.98 13.81
CA LYS A 55 -3.69 12.86 14.84
C LYS A 55 -5.21 12.88 14.83
N GLU A 56 -5.83 12.98 13.66
CA GLU A 56 -7.30 12.95 13.50
C GLU A 56 -7.93 11.64 14.00
N LEU A 57 -7.20 10.52 13.88
CA LEU A 57 -7.64 9.20 14.35
C LEU A 57 -7.26 8.93 15.82
N GLY A 58 -6.58 9.86 16.50
CA GLY A 58 -6.17 9.70 17.89
C GLY A 58 -5.01 8.71 18.10
N LEU A 59 -4.15 8.51 17.10
CA LEU A 59 -3.01 7.57 17.14
C LEU A 59 -1.83 8.19 17.92
N ALA A 60 -1.95 8.26 19.24
CA ALA A 60 -1.02 8.98 20.10
C ALA A 60 0.43 8.45 20.07
N ASN A 61 0.63 7.19 19.67
CA ASN A 61 1.93 6.52 19.72
C ASN A 61 2.48 6.18 18.32
N THR A 62 1.95 6.83 17.29
CA THR A 62 2.32 6.59 15.89
C THR A 62 3.01 7.79 15.29
N HIS A 63 4.10 7.54 14.56
CA HIS A 63 4.78 8.53 13.73
C HIS A 63 5.23 7.89 12.43
N PHE A 64 4.77 8.45 11.32
CA PHE A 64 5.12 8.00 9.97
C PHE A 64 6.22 8.88 9.36
N VAL A 65 7.25 8.27 8.80
CA VAL A 65 8.31 8.96 8.03
C VAL A 65 8.39 8.50 6.58
N ASN A 66 7.77 7.36 6.26
CA ASN A 66 7.59 6.88 4.89
C ASN A 66 6.29 6.06 4.77
N PRO A 67 5.75 5.92 3.54
CA PRO A 67 4.49 5.20 3.29
C PRO A 67 4.64 3.68 3.25
N SER A 68 5.86 3.16 3.06
CA SER A 68 6.12 1.73 2.84
C SER A 68 6.29 0.91 4.11
N GLY A 69 6.49 1.56 5.27
CA GLY A 69 6.82 0.85 6.51
C GLY A 69 8.31 0.50 6.64
N ARG A 70 9.17 0.90 5.68
CA ARG A 70 10.61 0.66 5.76
C ARG A 70 11.17 1.27 7.05
N TYR A 71 12.07 0.53 7.69
CA TYR A 71 12.71 0.98 8.92
C TYR A 71 13.43 2.31 8.70
N GLN A 72 13.11 3.25 9.57
CA GLN A 72 13.82 4.50 9.78
C GLN A 72 13.66 4.82 11.27
N HIS A 73 14.65 5.48 11.86
CA HIS A 73 14.73 5.67 13.31
C HIS A 73 13.45 6.23 13.96
N LYS A 74 12.72 7.10 13.26
CA LYS A 74 11.48 7.71 13.78
C LYS A 74 10.18 7.01 13.35
N GLN A 75 10.23 6.03 12.43
CA GLN A 75 9.07 5.24 12.00
C GLN A 75 8.59 4.37 13.16
N ARG A 76 7.39 4.61 13.69
CA ARG A 76 6.85 3.82 14.82
C ARG A 76 5.33 3.81 14.87
N SER A 77 4.78 2.78 15.50
CA SER A 77 3.38 2.65 15.87
C SER A 77 3.23 1.70 17.05
N THR A 78 2.00 1.42 17.48
CA THR A 78 1.67 0.41 18.50
C THR A 78 0.57 -0.50 17.97
N VAL A 79 0.43 -1.70 18.58
CA VAL A 79 -0.66 -2.63 18.22
C VAL A 79 -2.02 -1.96 18.33
N LYS A 80 -2.24 -1.15 19.37
CA LYS A 80 -3.48 -0.39 19.57
C LYS A 80 -3.73 0.59 18.43
N ASP A 81 -2.74 1.38 18.04
CA ASP A 81 -2.88 2.37 16.98
C ASP A 81 -3.10 1.71 15.60
N LEU A 82 -2.41 0.60 15.31
CA LEU A 82 -2.64 -0.18 14.09
C LEU A 82 -4.06 -0.76 14.05
N ALA A 83 -4.59 -1.24 15.19
CA ALA A 83 -5.97 -1.69 15.27
C ALA A 83 -6.98 -0.55 15.03
N LEU A 84 -6.68 0.67 15.47
CA LEU A 84 -7.50 1.86 15.17
C LEU A 84 -7.47 2.22 13.68
N ILE A 85 -6.31 2.13 13.03
CA ILE A 85 -6.19 2.28 11.57
C ILE A 85 -7.07 1.24 10.87
N MET A 86 -6.94 -0.03 11.25
CA MET A 86 -7.72 -1.11 10.63
C MET A 86 -9.22 -0.90 10.83
N ARG A 87 -9.64 -0.52 12.05
CA ARG A 87 -11.05 -0.21 12.38
C ARG A 87 -11.62 0.91 11.50
N GLU A 88 -10.81 1.89 11.11
CA GLU A 88 -11.23 2.92 10.16
C GLU A 88 -11.26 2.40 8.72
N LEU A 89 -10.25 1.61 8.35
CA LEU A 89 -10.06 1.12 6.98
C LEU A 89 -11.14 0.11 6.56
N VAL A 90 -11.58 -0.77 7.47
CA VAL A 90 -12.66 -1.75 7.20
C VAL A 90 -14.03 -1.10 6.93
N LYS A 91 -14.20 0.19 7.20
CA LYS A 91 -15.42 0.93 6.82
C LYS A 91 -15.49 1.21 5.31
N ARG A 92 -14.41 0.96 4.56
CA ARG A 92 -14.32 1.18 3.12
C ARG A 92 -14.58 -0.14 2.38
N PRO A 93 -15.73 -0.31 1.70
CA PRO A 93 -16.05 -1.54 0.98
C PRO A 93 -15.01 -1.89 -0.08
N GLU A 94 -14.41 -0.89 -0.74
CA GLU A 94 -13.38 -1.08 -1.75
C GLU A 94 -12.12 -1.71 -1.16
N TYR A 95 -11.74 -1.29 0.05
CA TYR A 95 -10.62 -1.92 0.76
C TYR A 95 -10.92 -3.37 1.10
N LEU A 96 -12.10 -3.67 1.67
CA LEU A 96 -12.47 -5.04 2.02
C LEU A 96 -12.50 -5.95 0.78
N GLN A 97 -13.03 -5.44 -0.33
CA GLN A 97 -13.03 -6.16 -1.60
C GLN A 97 -11.62 -6.49 -2.07
N MET A 98 -10.70 -5.53 -2.03
CA MET A 98 -9.30 -5.76 -2.44
C MET A 98 -8.59 -6.70 -1.45
N ALA A 99 -8.71 -6.46 -0.14
CA ALA A 99 -8.02 -7.25 0.88
C ALA A 99 -8.43 -8.72 0.91
N ALA A 100 -9.69 -9.02 0.59
CA ALA A 100 -10.23 -10.39 0.53
C ALA A 100 -10.11 -11.04 -0.86
N ASP A 101 -9.60 -10.33 -1.87
CA ASP A 101 -9.47 -10.86 -3.23
C ASP A 101 -8.29 -11.85 -3.30
N ASN A 102 -8.58 -13.06 -3.76
CA ASN A 102 -7.66 -14.19 -3.83
C ASN A 102 -7.18 -14.50 -5.26
N ARG A 103 -7.55 -13.65 -6.23
CA ARG A 103 -7.11 -13.78 -7.62
C ARG A 103 -5.71 -13.21 -7.79
N VAL A 104 -5.07 -13.54 -8.90
CA VAL A 104 -3.90 -12.80 -9.38
C VAL A 104 -4.42 -11.54 -10.08
N TYR A 105 -4.07 -10.36 -9.57
CA TYR A 105 -4.33 -9.09 -10.24
C TYR A 105 -3.23 -8.85 -11.29
N TYR A 106 -3.55 -8.16 -12.38
CA TYR A 106 -2.57 -7.80 -13.40
C TYR A 106 -2.50 -6.29 -13.55
N ILE A 107 -1.34 -5.71 -13.23
CA ILE A 107 -1.08 -4.30 -13.54
C ILE A 107 -0.65 -4.22 -15.01
N CYS A 108 -1.39 -3.43 -15.79
CA CYS A 108 -1.18 -3.24 -17.22
C CYS A 108 -0.92 -1.75 -17.50
N PRO A 109 0.34 -1.32 -17.72
CA PRO A 109 0.64 0.06 -18.09
C PRO A 109 -0.14 0.53 -19.32
N LYS A 110 -0.83 1.67 -19.24
CA LYS A 110 -1.64 2.24 -20.32
C LYS A 110 -0.82 2.56 -21.56
N ASN A 111 0.40 3.04 -21.35
CA ASN A 111 1.33 3.40 -22.41
C ASN A 111 2.19 2.22 -22.92
N ASN A 112 1.98 1.01 -22.40
CA ASN A 112 2.60 -0.21 -22.93
C ASN A 112 1.75 -1.46 -22.67
N ALA A 113 0.74 -1.67 -23.51
CA ALA A 113 -0.22 -2.77 -23.38
C ALA A 113 0.37 -4.19 -23.52
N ARG A 114 1.65 -4.33 -23.90
CA ARG A 114 2.35 -5.62 -23.98
C ARG A 114 2.85 -6.11 -22.62
N ILE A 115 2.96 -5.21 -21.65
CA ILE A 115 3.43 -5.52 -20.30
C ILE A 115 2.24 -5.86 -19.40
N ARG A 116 2.38 -6.94 -18.63
CA ARG A 116 1.43 -7.33 -17.59
C ARG A 116 2.21 -7.84 -16.38
N TYR A 117 2.14 -7.13 -15.27
CA TYR A 117 2.77 -7.56 -14.02
C TYR A 117 1.79 -8.43 -13.22
N PRO A 118 2.07 -9.71 -12.97
CA PRO A 118 1.24 -10.54 -12.12
C PRO A 118 1.46 -10.16 -10.65
N ILE A 119 0.37 -9.79 -9.98
CA ILE A 119 0.35 -9.37 -8.58
C ILE A 119 -0.52 -10.37 -7.82
N PRO A 120 0.06 -11.44 -7.25
CA PRO A 120 -0.66 -12.39 -6.39
C PRO A 120 -0.83 -11.82 -4.98
N ASN A 121 -1.95 -12.12 -4.31
CA ASN A 121 -2.11 -11.78 -2.90
C ASN A 121 -1.21 -12.68 -2.04
N GLU A 122 -0.18 -12.11 -1.41
CA GLU A 122 0.78 -12.82 -0.57
C GLU A 122 0.23 -13.19 0.82
N ASN A 123 -0.95 -12.65 1.19
CA ASN A 123 -1.60 -13.04 2.43
C ASN A 123 -2.11 -14.49 2.36
N LYS A 124 -1.40 -15.39 3.04
CA LYS A 124 -1.71 -16.81 3.10
C LYS A 124 -3.09 -17.12 3.70
N MET A 125 -3.68 -16.24 4.50
CA MET A 125 -5.05 -16.45 5.02
C MET A 125 -6.14 -16.21 3.97
N VAL A 126 -5.82 -15.52 2.87
CA VAL A 126 -6.76 -15.20 1.78
C VAL A 126 -6.51 -16.07 0.55
N ARG A 127 -5.25 -16.43 0.31
CA ARG A 127 -4.83 -17.18 -0.87
C ARG A 127 -5.52 -18.55 -0.95
N LYS A 128 -6.15 -18.81 -2.10
CA LYS A 128 -6.81 -20.09 -2.39
C LYS A 128 -5.82 -21.26 -2.29
N GLY A 129 -6.19 -22.30 -1.55
CA GLY A 129 -5.37 -23.51 -1.34
C GLY A 129 -4.23 -23.35 -0.34
N SER A 130 -4.18 -22.26 0.42
CA SER A 130 -3.30 -22.13 1.57
C SER A 130 -3.72 -23.07 2.70
N GLN A 131 -2.75 -23.53 3.49
CA GLN A 131 -2.93 -24.39 4.67
C GLN A 131 -2.83 -23.61 6.00
N PHE A 132 -2.77 -22.26 5.91
CA PHE A 132 -2.92 -21.36 7.06
C PHE A 132 -4.38 -20.99 7.26
#